data_AF-A0A2S9FZR1-F1
#
_entry.id   AF-A0A2S9FZR1-F1
#
_cell.length_a   1.000
_cell.length_b   1.000
_cell.length_c   1.000
_cell.angle_alpha   90.00
_cell.angle_beta   90.00
_cell.angle_gamma   90.00
#
_symmetry.space_group_name_H-M   'P 1'
#
loop_
_entity.id
_entity.type
_entity.pdbx_description
1 polymer ?
#
loop_
_entity_poly.entity_id
_entity_poly.type
_entity_poly.pdbx_seq_one_letter_code
_entity_poly.pdbx_strand_id
1 'polypeptide(L)'
;ADAGLNPKVLPGGTGLTCDFGPDDGPRVALRADMDALPMAERTGLPFSSDVPNVAHACGHDAHTAVLLGAALAMASEPELPVGV
;
A
#
# COMPACT_ATOMS: atom_id res chain seq x y z
N ALA A 1 9.89 -1.06 -11.36
CA ALA A 1 10.19 -2.14 -10.38
C ALA A 1 9.43 -3.40 -10.80
N ASP A 2 9.79 -4.58 -10.30
CA ASP A 2 9.37 -5.91 -10.80
C ASP A 2 7.87 -6.11 -11.06
N ALA A 3 7.02 -5.28 -10.48
CA ALA A 3 5.57 -5.29 -10.64
C ALA A 3 5.01 -4.30 -11.70
N GLY A 4 5.85 -3.65 -12.50
CA GLY A 4 5.44 -2.71 -13.56
C GLY A 4 4.97 -1.33 -13.08
N LEU A 5 4.89 -1.10 -11.77
CA LEU A 5 4.49 0.17 -11.15
C LEU A 5 5.68 1.15 -11.00
N ASN A 6 5.36 2.46 -10.93
CA ASN A 6 6.32 3.55 -10.78
C ASN A 6 6.06 4.39 -9.50
N PRO A 7 6.37 3.84 -8.31
CA PRO A 7 6.16 4.55 -7.05
C PRO A 7 7.13 5.73 -6.87
N LYS A 8 6.62 6.84 -6.34
CA LYS A 8 7.36 8.06 -6.00
C LYS A 8 7.32 8.26 -4.48
N VAL A 9 8.47 8.18 -3.83
CA VAL A 9 8.59 8.47 -2.39
C VAL A 9 8.39 9.97 -2.16
N LEU A 10 7.56 10.32 -1.18
CA LEU A 10 7.26 11.71 -0.83
C LEU A 10 8.43 12.35 -0.06
N PRO A 11 8.65 13.66 -0.18
CA PRO A 11 9.64 14.37 0.61
C PRO A 11 9.37 14.23 2.12
N GLY A 12 10.42 13.94 2.89
CA GLY A 12 10.36 14.05 4.35
C GLY A 12 9.85 12.84 5.13
N GLY A 13 9.73 11.66 4.51
CA GLY A 13 9.33 10.45 5.25
C GLY A 13 9.31 9.17 4.43
N THR A 14 8.42 8.27 4.84
CA THR A 14 8.24 6.94 4.24
C THR A 14 7.02 6.83 3.33
N GLY A 15 6.22 7.91 3.22
CA GLY A 15 5.05 7.95 2.35
C GLY A 15 5.45 7.87 0.86
N LEU A 16 4.57 7.32 0.04
CA LEU A 16 4.78 7.20 -1.41
C LEU A 16 3.44 7.27 -2.15
N THR A 17 3.49 7.69 -3.41
CA THR A 17 2.36 7.65 -4.35
C THR A 17 2.72 6.84 -5.58
N CYS A 18 1.72 6.30 -6.27
CA CYS A 18 1.91 5.63 -7.55
C CYS A 18 0.74 6.00 -8.46
N ASP A 19 1.03 6.79 -9.49
CA ASP A 19 0.06 7.34 -10.42
C ASP A 19 0.03 6.49 -11.71
N PHE A 20 -1.15 6.11 -12.20
CA PHE A 20 -1.32 5.45 -13.51
C PHE A 20 -2.72 5.71 -14.11
N GLY A 21 -2.95 5.23 -15.34
CA GLY A 21 -4.16 5.52 -16.11
C GLY A 21 -4.09 6.85 -16.90
N PRO A 22 -5.22 7.32 -17.45
CA PRO A 22 -5.29 8.58 -18.19
C PRO A 22 -4.77 9.78 -17.38
N ASP A 23 -4.00 10.64 -18.05
CA ASP A 23 -3.44 11.86 -17.46
C ASP A 23 -4.42 13.05 -17.51
N ASP A 24 -5.43 12.98 -18.38
CA ASP A 24 -6.46 13.98 -18.56
C ASP A 24 -7.77 13.60 -17.86
N GLY A 25 -8.34 14.56 -17.13
CA GLY A 25 -9.63 14.39 -16.44
C GLY A 25 -9.51 14.09 -14.94
N PRO A 26 -10.62 13.68 -14.30
CA PRO A 26 -10.65 13.42 -12.86
C PRO A 26 -9.82 12.18 -12.50
N ARG A 27 -9.30 12.15 -11.27
CA ARG A 27 -8.53 11.02 -10.73
C ARG A 27 -9.14 10.51 -9.43
N VAL A 28 -8.98 9.22 -9.15
CA VAL A 28 -9.46 8.58 -7.91
C VAL A 28 -8.28 8.05 -7.11
N ALA A 29 -8.03 8.65 -5.94
CA ALA A 29 -6.98 8.17 -5.04
C ALA A 29 -7.50 7.05 -4.14
N LEU A 30 -6.73 5.96 -4.06
CA LEU A 30 -6.87 4.93 -3.03
C LEU A 30 -5.73 5.08 -2.01
N ARG A 31 -6.04 4.90 -0.73
CA ARG A 31 -5.08 5.18 0.36
C ARG A 31 -5.05 4.04 1.37
N ALA A 32 -3.84 3.70 1.81
CA ALA A 32 -3.56 2.80 2.91
C ALA A 32 -2.43 3.36 3.79
N ASP A 33 -2.50 3.02 5.06
CA ASP A 33 -1.55 3.37 6.11
C ASP A 33 -0.56 2.19 6.24
N MET A 34 0.69 2.46 6.59
CA MET A 34 1.76 1.44 6.62
C MET A 34 2.42 1.28 7.99
N ASP A 35 2.03 2.07 9.00
CA ASP A 35 2.65 2.07 10.32
C ASP A 35 2.13 0.94 11.22
N ALA A 36 2.98 0.53 12.16
CA ALA A 36 2.66 -0.43 13.22
C ALA A 36 2.49 0.29 14.57
N LEU A 37 2.05 -0.44 15.60
CA LEU A 37 1.92 0.07 16.96
C LEU A 37 3.09 -0.39 17.86
N PRO A 38 3.49 0.44 18.86
CA PRO A 38 4.55 0.10 19.81
C PRO A 38 4.05 -0.83 20.93
N MET A 39 3.72 -2.06 20.57
CA MET A 39 3.23 -3.08 21.50
C MET A 39 3.70 -4.49 21.12
N ALA A 40 3.79 -5.37 22.12
CA ALA A 40 4.10 -6.77 21.87
C ALA A 40 2.93 -7.49 21.18
N GLU A 41 3.22 -8.25 20.13
CA GLU A 41 2.25 -9.15 19.52
C GLU A 41 1.95 -10.34 20.44
N ARG A 42 0.69 -10.76 20.51
CA ARG A 42 0.21 -11.84 21.40
C ARG A 42 -0.63 -12.89 20.67
N THR A 43 -0.54 -12.92 19.35
CA THR A 43 -1.38 -13.80 18.51
C THR A 43 -0.83 -15.23 18.47
N GLY A 44 0.50 -15.39 18.50
CA GLY A 44 1.17 -16.69 18.36
C GLY A 44 1.07 -17.28 16.95
N LEU A 45 0.82 -16.43 15.94
CA LEU A 45 0.67 -16.86 14.55
C LEU A 45 2.04 -17.16 13.94
N PRO A 46 2.10 -18.05 12.91
CA PRO A 46 3.37 -18.36 12.23
C PRO A 46 4.06 -17.16 11.56
N PHE A 47 3.32 -16.06 11.36
CA PHE A 47 3.78 -14.81 10.78
C PHE A 47 3.78 -13.66 11.80
N SER A 48 3.77 -13.97 13.09
CA SER A 48 3.88 -12.95 14.14
C SER A 48 5.14 -12.10 13.96
N SER A 49 5.05 -10.83 14.35
CA SER A 49 6.15 -9.89 14.33
C SER A 49 7.39 -10.44 15.04
N ASP A 50 8.50 -10.48 14.30
CA ASP A 50 9.82 -10.78 14.84
C ASP A 50 10.46 -9.58 15.55
N VAL A 51 9.82 -8.40 15.49
CA VAL A 51 10.33 -7.16 16.10
C VAL A 51 9.72 -6.98 17.51
N PRO A 52 10.53 -7.02 18.59
CA PRO A 52 10.01 -6.87 19.94
C PRO A 52 9.27 -5.54 20.15
N ASN A 53 8.10 -5.61 20.78
CA ASN A 53 7.23 -4.45 21.05
C ASN A 53 6.79 -3.68 19.79
N VAL A 54 6.68 -4.35 18.64
CA VAL A 54 6.07 -3.79 17.43
C VAL A 54 5.07 -4.80 16.86
N ALA A 55 3.85 -4.35 16.55
CA ALA A 55 2.83 -5.19 15.93
C ALA A 55 1.88 -4.38 15.03
N HIS A 56 1.47 -4.94 13.90
CA HIS A 56 0.35 -4.40 13.10
C HIS A 56 -1.00 -4.79 13.70
N ALA A 57 -1.31 -4.27 14.89
CA ALA A 57 -2.56 -4.58 15.59
C ALA A 57 -3.79 -3.78 15.09
N CYS A 58 -3.61 -2.88 14.12
CA CYS A 58 -4.67 -2.10 13.46
C CYS A 58 -4.91 -2.50 11.99
N GLY A 59 -4.24 -3.55 11.49
CA GLY A 59 -4.43 -4.05 10.13
C GLY A 59 -3.81 -3.20 9.02
N HIS A 60 -2.86 -2.31 9.34
CA HIS A 60 -2.19 -1.45 8.34
C HIS A 60 -1.33 -2.26 7.35
N ASP A 61 -0.80 -3.39 7.79
CA ASP A 61 -0.23 -4.43 6.91
C ASP A 61 -1.26 -4.94 5.89
N ALA A 62 -2.46 -5.31 6.35
CA ALA A 62 -3.53 -5.79 5.49
C ALA A 62 -4.03 -4.70 4.54
N HIS A 63 -4.21 -3.46 5.02
CA HIS A 63 -4.56 -2.32 4.17
C HIS A 63 -3.54 -2.11 3.05
N THR A 64 -2.25 -2.15 3.39
CA THR A 64 -1.15 -2.01 2.43
C THR A 64 -1.14 -3.13 1.40
N ALA A 65 -1.30 -4.38 1.84
CA ALA A 65 -1.37 -5.53 0.96
C ALA A 65 -2.57 -5.47 0.00
N VAL A 66 -3.75 -5.08 0.49
CA VAL A 66 -4.96 -4.90 -0.32
C VAL A 66 -4.79 -3.78 -1.32
N LEU A 67 -4.24 -2.63 -0.92
CA LEU A 67 -4.00 -1.50 -1.83
C LEU A 67 -3.02 -1.88 -2.95
N LEU A 68 -1.93 -2.57 -2.62
CA LEU A 68 -0.98 -3.05 -3.61
C LEU A 68 -1.63 -4.05 -4.57
N GLY A 69 -2.43 -5.00 -4.05
CA GLY A 69 -3.18 -5.95 -4.88
C GLY A 69 -4.15 -5.26 -5.84
N ALA A 70 -4.89 -4.25 -5.37
CA ALA A 70 -5.78 -3.45 -6.20
C ALA A 70 -5.00 -2.66 -7.27
N ALA A 71 -3.87 -2.06 -6.92
CA ALA A 71 -3.02 -1.35 -7.87
C ALA A 71 -2.49 -2.27 -8.97
N LEU A 72 -2.06 -3.49 -8.64
CA LEU A 72 -1.60 -4.48 -9.62
C LEU A 72 -2.73 -4.94 -10.55
N ALA A 73 -3.91 -5.20 -10.01
CA ALA A 73 -5.07 -5.57 -10.81
C ALA A 73 -5.45 -4.43 -11.78
N MET A 74 -5.55 -3.20 -11.30
CA MET A 74 -5.89 -2.05 -12.15
C MET A 74 -4.78 -1.74 -13.17
N ALA A 75 -3.51 -1.86 -12.81
CA ALA A 75 -2.40 -1.65 -13.73
C ALA A 75 -2.30 -2.73 -14.82
N SER A 76 -2.93 -3.89 -14.62
CA SER A 76 -3.06 -4.92 -15.67
C SER A 76 -4.20 -4.65 -16.66
N GLU A 77 -5.11 -3.71 -16.35
CA GLU A 77 -6.18 -3.32 -17.26
C GLU A 77 -5.65 -2.36 -18.34
N PRO A 78 -5.79 -2.69 -19.65
CA PRO A 78 -5.25 -1.87 -20.72
C PRO A 78 -5.87 -0.47 -20.82
N GLU A 79 -7.14 -0.33 -20.43
CA GLU A 79 -7.88 0.93 -20.49
C GLU A 79 -8.65 1.16 -19.19
N LEU A 80 -8.16 2.10 -18.38
CA LEU A 80 -8.88 2.59 -17.21
C LEU A 80 -9.77 3.78 -17.59
N PRO A 81 -11.00 3.87 -17.06
CA PRO A 81 -11.92 4.95 -17.41
C PRO A 81 -11.51 6.32 -16.84
N VAL A 82 -10.67 6.33 -15.80
CA VAL A 82 -10.12 7.52 -15.13
C VAL A 82 -8.71 7.23 -14.63
N GLY A 83 -7.90 8.28 -14.41
CA GLY A 83 -6.61 8.13 -13.75
C GLY A 83 -6.75 7.71 -12.29
N VAL A 84 -5.76 6.97 -11.79
CA VAL A 84 -5.65 6.50 -10.40
C VAL A 84 -4.38 7.07 -9.77
#